data_AF-A0A0P8BB10-F1
#
_entry.id   AF-A0A0P8BB10-F1
#
_cell.length_a   1.000
_cell.length_b   1.000
_cell.length_c   1.000
_cell.angle_alpha   90.00
_cell.angle_beta   90.00
_cell.angle_gamma   90.00
#
_symmetry.space_group_name_H-M   'P 1'
#
loop_
_entity.id
_entity.type
_entity.pdbx_description
1 polymer ?
#
loop_
_entity_poly.entity_id
_entity_poly.type
_entity_poly.pdbx_seq_one_letter_code
_entity_poly.pdbx_strand_id
1 'polypeptide(L)'
;MKRGFCAILTLLALPSWLQAQEIDLTLTSASGPVTDAVVFLDGGPSGQPVTAEIAQQNRQFHPRVLVIPVNSTVDFPNRDKTQHHVYSFSPAKPFELELYTNRPEAPVVFDQAGIVELG
;
A
#
# COMPACT_ATOMS: atom_id res chain seq x y z
N MET A 1 -48.26 48.74 24.73
CA MET A 1 -46.87 48.37 24.38
C MET A 1 -46.79 46.84 24.36
N LYS A 2 -46.77 46.22 23.17
CA LYS A 2 -46.84 44.76 22.99
C LYS A 2 -45.43 44.18 23.10
N ARG A 3 -45.16 43.33 24.10
CA ARG A 3 -43.88 42.64 24.27
C ARG A 3 -43.87 41.42 23.33
N GLY A 4 -43.07 41.49 22.27
CA GLY A 4 -42.83 40.37 21.36
C GLY A 4 -41.95 39.32 22.03
N PHE A 5 -42.45 38.09 22.14
CA PHE A 5 -41.69 36.95 22.61
C PHE A 5 -40.87 36.40 21.43
N CYS A 6 -39.55 36.58 21.47
CA CYS A 6 -38.65 36.02 20.46
C CYS A 6 -38.42 34.55 20.82
N ALA A 7 -39.12 33.64 20.14
CA ALA A 7 -38.90 32.21 20.30
C ALA A 7 -37.53 31.84 19.70
N ILE A 8 -36.57 31.52 20.57
CA ILE A 8 -35.27 30.98 20.17
C ILE A 8 -35.50 29.53 19.76
N LEU A 9 -35.40 29.25 18.47
CA LEU A 9 -35.45 27.91 17.91
C LEU A 9 -34.09 27.22 18.17
N THR A 10 -33.98 26.47 19.27
CA THR A 10 -32.80 25.65 19.56
C THR A 10 -32.75 24.49 18.58
N LEU A 11 -31.85 24.55 17.60
CA LEU A 11 -31.54 23.46 16.68
C LEU A 11 -30.88 22.32 17.49
N LEU A 12 -31.64 21.28 17.85
CA LEU A 12 -31.09 20.07 18.45
C LEU A 12 -30.21 19.36 17.40
N ALA A 13 -28.89 19.51 17.52
CA ALA A 13 -27.94 18.66 16.81
C ALA A 13 -28.08 17.23 17.33
N LEU A 14 -28.65 16.33 16.52
CA LEU A 14 -28.65 14.90 16.81
C LEU A 14 -27.19 14.41 16.80
N PRO A 15 -26.68 13.80 17.89
CA PRO A 15 -25.33 13.30 17.90
C PRO A 15 -25.22 12.13 16.91
N SER A 16 -24.32 12.26 15.94
CA SER A 16 -23.93 11.16 15.06
C SER A 16 -23.19 10.12 15.90
N TRP A 17 -23.75 8.92 16.02
CA TRP A 17 -23.07 7.81 16.69
C TRP A 17 -21.91 7.34 15.80
N LEU A 18 -20.67 7.66 16.18
CA LEU A 18 -19.52 7.00 15.58
C LEU A 18 -19.47 5.57 16.12
N GLN A 19 -19.61 4.59 15.23
CA GLN A 19 -19.37 3.18 15.53
C GLN A 19 -17.89 2.90 15.25
N ALA A 20 -17.18 2.34 16.22
CA ALA A 20 -15.85 1.76 16.03
C ALA A 20 -15.98 0.25 16.18
N GLN A 21 -15.36 -0.50 15.28
CA GLN A 21 -15.30 -1.96 15.33
C GLN A 21 -13.83 -2.38 15.38
N GLU A 22 -13.51 -3.24 16.35
CA GLU A 22 -12.20 -3.86 16.48
C GLU A 22 -12.17 -5.17 15.68
N ILE A 23 -11.06 -5.43 14.99
CA ILE A 23 -10.83 -6.65 14.22
C ILE A 23 -9.55 -7.29 14.74
N ASP A 24 -9.70 -8.41 15.46
CA ASP A 24 -8.58 -9.23 15.90
C ASP A 24 -8.25 -10.31 14.86
N LEU A 25 -7.01 -10.33 14.38
CA LEU A 25 -6.54 -11.31 13.39
C LEU A 25 -5.38 -12.13 13.95
N THR A 26 -5.47 -13.45 13.86
CA THR A 26 -4.39 -14.38 14.18
C THR A 26 -4.05 -15.22 12.94
N LEU A 27 -2.80 -15.14 12.47
CA LEU A 27 -2.36 -15.78 11.23
C LEU A 27 -1.44 -16.98 11.55
N THR A 28 -1.96 -18.20 11.36
CA THR A 28 -1.24 -19.45 11.63
C THR A 28 -1.25 -20.38 10.43
N SER A 29 -0.19 -21.17 10.29
CA SER A 29 -0.05 -22.29 9.36
C SER A 29 0.15 -23.60 10.13
N ALA A 30 0.20 -24.74 9.42
CA ALA A 30 0.49 -26.05 10.02
C ALA A 30 1.85 -26.09 10.74
N SER A 31 2.79 -25.20 10.39
CA SER A 31 4.12 -25.08 11.00
C SER A 31 4.24 -23.97 12.04
N GLY A 32 3.15 -23.29 12.41
CA GLY A 32 3.14 -22.19 13.38
C GLY A 32 2.79 -20.82 12.78
N PRO A 33 3.10 -19.70 13.47
CA PRO A 33 2.79 -18.36 13.02
C PRO A 33 3.37 -18.05 11.63
N VAL A 34 2.63 -17.31 10.81
CA VAL A 34 3.08 -16.89 9.48
C VAL A 34 3.93 -15.63 9.59
N THR A 35 5.23 -15.73 9.30
CA THR A 35 6.14 -14.58 9.23
C THR A 35 5.89 -13.75 7.97
N ASP A 36 6.08 -12.43 8.06
CA ASP A 36 5.93 -11.47 6.94
C ASP A 36 4.54 -11.45 6.28
N ALA A 37 3.51 -11.91 7.00
CA ALA A 37 2.15 -11.89 6.50
C ALA A 37 1.63 -10.45 6.37
N VAL A 38 1.03 -10.14 5.22
CA VAL A 38 0.37 -8.86 4.97
C VAL A 38 -1.13 -9.07 4.92
N VAL A 39 -1.85 -8.28 5.69
CA VAL A 39 -3.31 -8.18 5.64
C VAL A 39 -3.66 -6.78 5.18
N PHE A 40 -4.52 -6.67 4.18
CA PHE A 40 -5.12 -5.41 3.76
C PHE A 40 -6.64 -5.50 3.91
N LEU A 41 -7.26 -4.36 4.21
CA LEU A 41 -8.71 -4.22 4.33
C LEU A 41 -9.19 -3.27 3.24
N ASP A 42 -10.22 -3.70 2.50
CA ASP A 42 -10.85 -2.85 1.50
C ASP A 42 -11.67 -1.74 2.17
N GLY A 43 -11.72 -0.57 1.52
CA GLY A 43 -12.52 0.56 2.00
C GLY A 43 -11.89 1.36 3.15
N GLY A 44 -10.65 1.06 3.52
CA GLY A 44 -9.86 1.91 4.42
C GLY A 44 -9.44 3.25 3.78
N PRO A 45 -9.02 4.24 4.58
CA PRO A 45 -8.48 5.49 4.04
C PRO A 45 -7.23 5.21 3.19
N SER A 46 -7.15 5.85 2.03
CA SER A 46 -5.97 5.74 1.18
C SER A 46 -4.77 6.45 1.83
N GLY A 47 -3.64 5.73 1.91
CA GLY A 47 -2.37 6.34 2.31
C GLY A 47 -1.88 7.36 1.28
N GLN A 48 -1.01 8.27 1.70
CA GLN A 48 -0.34 9.20 0.78
C GLN A 48 0.69 8.44 -0.07
N PRO A 49 0.80 8.71 -1.39
CA PRO A 49 1.81 8.08 -2.24
C PRO A 49 3.22 8.26 -1.68
N VAL A 50 4.06 7.23 -1.86
CA VAL A 50 5.45 7.22 -1.40
C VAL A 50 6.40 6.89 -2.54
N THR A 51 7.69 7.13 -2.32
CA THR A 51 8.77 6.53 -3.10
C THR A 51 9.46 5.49 -2.24
N ALA A 52 9.57 4.27 -2.75
CA ALA A 52 10.13 3.13 -2.07
C ALA A 52 11.16 2.41 -2.95
N GLU A 53 11.81 1.40 -2.40
CA GLU A 53 12.85 0.62 -3.09
C GLU A 53 12.63 -0.87 -2.89
N ILE A 54 12.81 -1.65 -3.96
CA ILE A 54 13.06 -3.10 -3.89
C ILE A 54 14.38 -3.38 -4.59
N ALA A 55 15.42 -3.65 -3.82
CA ALA A 55 16.75 -3.93 -4.36
C ALA A 55 16.90 -5.40 -4.72
N GLN A 56 17.67 -5.70 -5.77
CA GLN A 56 18.25 -7.02 -5.97
C GLN A 56 19.60 -7.10 -5.27
N GLN A 57 19.72 -7.99 -4.29
CA GLN A 57 20.94 -8.21 -3.51
C GLN A 57 21.05 -9.69 -3.14
N ASN A 58 22.22 -10.28 -3.34
CA ASN A 58 22.45 -11.72 -3.17
C ASN A 58 21.46 -12.58 -3.96
N ARG A 59 21.10 -12.14 -5.19
CA ARG A 59 20.13 -12.81 -6.06
C ARG A 59 18.73 -12.93 -5.45
N GLN A 60 18.35 -12.00 -4.58
CA GLN A 60 17.03 -11.92 -3.97
C GLN A 60 16.52 -10.48 -4.01
N PHE A 61 15.19 -10.33 -3.99
CA PHE A 61 14.53 -9.04 -3.79
C PHE A 61 14.49 -8.68 -2.30
N HIS A 62 14.85 -7.44 -1.99
CA HIS A 62 14.88 -6.89 -0.63
C HIS A 62 14.20 -5.51 -0.59
N PRO A 63 13.13 -5.33 0.21
CA PRO A 63 12.46 -6.35 1.02
C PRO A 63 11.75 -7.40 0.15
N ARG A 64 11.44 -8.56 0.75
CA ARG A 64 10.71 -9.66 0.07
C ARG A 64 9.25 -9.29 -0.22
N VAL A 65 8.66 -8.46 0.64
CA VAL A 65 7.31 -7.94 0.51
C VAL A 65 7.36 -6.44 0.78
N LEU A 66 6.73 -5.66 -0.08
CA LEU A 66 6.60 -4.21 0.06
C LEU A 66 5.11 -3.84 -0.08
N VAL A 67 4.60 -3.07 0.86
CA VAL A 67 3.23 -2.54 0.82
C VAL A 67 3.29 -1.04 0.60
N ILE A 68 2.64 -0.56 -0.46
CA ILE A 68 2.63 0.85 -0.84
C ILE A 68 1.21 1.31 -1.19
N PRO A 69 0.85 2.57 -0.92
CA PRO A 69 -0.39 3.17 -1.43
C PRO A 69 -0.38 3.29 -2.96
N VAL A 70 -1.57 3.33 -3.56
CA VAL A 70 -1.76 3.61 -4.98
C VAL A 70 -1.12 4.96 -5.36
N ASN A 71 -0.56 5.02 -6.58
CA ASN A 71 0.25 6.10 -7.16
C ASN A 71 1.66 6.27 -6.58
N SER A 72 2.12 5.32 -5.75
CA SER A 72 3.52 5.30 -5.28
C SER A 72 4.48 4.89 -6.39
N THR A 73 5.77 5.19 -6.20
CA THR A 73 6.86 4.76 -7.08
C THR A 73 7.78 3.77 -6.38
N VAL A 74 8.31 2.80 -7.13
CA VAL A 74 9.32 1.86 -6.64
C VAL A 74 10.55 1.90 -7.54
N ASP A 75 11.70 2.19 -6.95
CA ASP A 75 13.01 2.01 -7.55
C ASP A 75 13.45 0.54 -7.41
N PHE A 76 14.09 0.01 -8.46
CA PHE A 76 14.61 -1.35 -8.49
C PHE A 76 16.14 -1.38 -8.66
N PRO A 77 16.95 -0.92 -7.69
CA PRO A 77 18.39 -0.98 -7.85
C PRO A 77 18.91 -2.42 -7.80
N ASN A 78 19.92 -2.67 -8.62
CA ASN A 78 20.71 -3.88 -8.61
C ASN A 78 21.99 -3.63 -7.79
N ARG A 79 22.13 -4.35 -6.68
CA ARG A 79 23.31 -4.32 -5.79
C ARG A 79 24.22 -5.52 -5.99
N ASP A 80 23.89 -6.42 -6.92
CA ASP A 80 24.74 -7.52 -7.33
C ASP A 80 25.69 -7.08 -8.46
N LYS A 81 26.75 -7.87 -8.67
CA LYS A 81 27.67 -7.66 -9.82
C LYS A 81 27.09 -8.16 -11.13
N THR A 82 26.15 -9.10 -11.07
CA THR A 82 25.49 -9.69 -12.23
C THR A 82 24.38 -8.75 -12.70
N GLN A 83 24.20 -8.60 -14.01
CA GLN A 83 23.03 -7.92 -14.54
C GLN A 83 21.77 -8.72 -14.25
N HIS A 84 20.71 -8.01 -13.91
CA HIS A 84 19.42 -8.62 -13.64
C HIS A 84 18.34 -7.99 -14.51
N HIS A 85 17.32 -8.80 -14.75
CA HIS A 85 16.09 -8.43 -15.41
C HIS A 85 14.99 -8.50 -14.34
N VAL A 86 14.20 -7.44 -14.19
CA VAL A 86 13.04 -7.42 -13.28
C VAL A 86 11.77 -7.23 -14.08
N TYR A 87 10.77 -8.08 -13.85
CA TYR A 87 9.50 -7.99 -14.56
C TYR A 87 8.31 -8.38 -13.69
N SER A 88 7.11 -8.03 -14.16
CA SER A 88 5.84 -8.51 -13.62
C SER A 88 4.86 -8.76 -14.76
N PHE A 89 4.09 -9.84 -14.63
CA PHE A 89 2.93 -10.12 -15.48
C PHE A 89 1.61 -9.94 -14.74
N SER A 90 1.64 -9.47 -13.49
CA SER A 90 0.44 -9.31 -12.68
C SER A 90 -0.49 -8.26 -13.31
N PRO A 91 -1.81 -8.51 -13.39
CA PRO A 91 -2.77 -7.57 -13.99
C PRO A 91 -2.75 -6.16 -13.35
N ALA A 92 -2.37 -6.05 -12.08
CA ALA A 92 -2.27 -4.76 -11.39
C ALA A 92 -1.12 -3.88 -11.89
N LYS A 93 -0.03 -4.47 -12.40
CA LYS A 93 1.11 -3.74 -12.94
C LYS A 93 1.99 -4.67 -13.80
N PRO A 94 1.68 -4.85 -15.09
CA PRO A 94 2.61 -5.49 -16.02
C PRO A 94 3.75 -4.53 -16.39
N PHE A 95 4.99 -4.99 -16.33
CA PHE A 95 6.17 -4.21 -16.75
C PHE A 95 7.38 -5.10 -16.98
N GLU A 96 8.40 -4.55 -17.64
CA GLU A 96 9.67 -5.21 -17.94
C GLU A 96 10.82 -4.19 -17.82
N LEU A 97 11.86 -4.53 -17.05
CA LEU A 97 13.11 -3.76 -16.90
C LEU A 97 14.27 -4.62 -17.38
N GLU A 98 14.66 -4.44 -18.65
CA GLU A 98 15.71 -5.21 -19.30
C GLU A 98 17.07 -5.10 -18.58
N LEU A 99 17.89 -6.15 -18.73
CA LEU A 99 19.20 -6.36 -18.09
C LEU A 99 19.98 -5.07 -17.70
N TYR A 100 20.10 -4.81 -16.40
CA TYR A 100 20.81 -3.64 -15.87
C TYR A 100 21.75 -3.98 -14.70
N THR A 101 22.82 -3.19 -14.52
CA THR A 101 23.87 -3.44 -13.51
C THR A 101 23.72 -2.63 -12.22
N ASN A 102 23.13 -1.42 -12.27
CA ASN A 102 23.06 -0.52 -11.10
C ASN A 102 21.63 -0.11 -10.77
N ARG A 103 20.99 0.65 -11.65
CA ARG A 103 19.60 1.06 -11.49
C ARG A 103 19.00 1.36 -12.87
N PRO A 104 17.68 1.16 -13.05
CA PRO A 104 16.95 1.69 -14.21
C PRO A 104 16.97 3.22 -14.22
N GLU A 105 16.65 3.82 -15.37
CA GLU A 105 16.59 5.27 -15.54
C GLU A 105 15.48 5.92 -14.69
N ALA A 106 14.33 5.24 -14.57
CA ALA A 106 13.17 5.75 -13.87
C ALA A 106 12.56 4.70 -12.92
N PRO A 107 11.99 5.13 -11.78
CA PRO A 107 11.15 4.28 -10.94
C PRO A 107 9.90 3.82 -11.68
N VAL A 108 9.34 2.67 -11.26
CA VAL A 108 8.05 2.18 -11.75
C VAL A 108 6.93 2.77 -10.89
N VAL A 109 5.90 3.35 -11.52
CA VAL A 109 4.70 3.87 -10.84
C VAL A 109 3.68 2.75 -10.65
N PHE A 110 3.08 2.65 -9.47
CA PHE A 110 2.05 1.66 -9.10
C PHE A 110 0.71 2.37 -8.87
N ASP A 111 -0.07 2.50 -9.94
CA ASP A 111 -1.31 3.29 -10.04
C ASP A 111 -2.60 2.47 -9.91
N GLN A 112 -2.50 1.15 -9.77
CA GLN A 112 -3.64 0.26 -9.56
C GLN A 112 -3.42 -0.60 -8.31
N ALA A 113 -4.47 -0.73 -7.50
CA ALA A 113 -4.46 -1.63 -6.35
C ALA A 113 -4.43 -3.10 -6.81
N GLY A 114 -3.65 -3.91 -6.09
CA GLY A 114 -3.57 -5.35 -6.32
C GLY A 114 -2.21 -5.91 -5.93
N ILE A 115 -2.10 -7.25 -6.00
CA ILE A 115 -0.84 -7.96 -5.78
C ILE A 115 -0.01 -7.89 -7.06
N VAL A 116 1.27 -7.55 -6.91
CA VAL A 116 2.25 -7.54 -8.00
C VAL A 116 3.39 -8.49 -7.64
N GLU A 117 3.54 -9.55 -8.44
CA GLU A 117 4.60 -10.53 -8.30
C GLU A 117 5.79 -10.15 -9.19
N LEU A 118 7.00 -10.26 -8.65
CA LEU A 118 8.24 -9.91 -9.34
C LEU A 118 9.02 -11.17 -9.74
N GLY A 119 9.53 -11.16 -10.96
CA GLY A 119 10.46 -12.14 -11.50
C GLY A 119 11.80 -11.53 -11.88
#